data_AF-A0A523JIS0-F1
#
_entry.id   AF-A0A523JIS0-F1
#
_cell.length_a   1.000
_cell.length_b   1.000
_cell.length_c   1.000
_cell.angle_alpha   90.00
_cell.angle_beta   90.00
_cell.angle_gamma   90.00
#
_symmetry.space_group_name_H-M   'P 1'
#
loop_
_entity.id
_entity.type
_entity.pdbx_description
1 polymer ?
#
loop_
_entity_poly.entity_id
_entity_poly.type
_entity_poly.pdbx_seq_one_letter_code
_entity_poly.pdbx_strand_id
1 'polypeptide(L)'
;MDIFQSIILGIVQGIAEFFPISSTAHLALIPWIFSWKDPGLSYNVALHFGSLFAIIIYFRKTWQLIITEFLQGIFKLSFTNLHYGRLGLYIIIATIPAVISGLLFEQYAAGILRDP
;
A
#
# COMPACT_ATOMS: atom_id res chain seq x y z
N MET A 1 -8.36 6.03 -20.23
CA MET A 1 -8.02 7.29 -19.55
C MET A 1 -7.02 8.02 -20.41
N ASP A 2 -7.19 9.33 -20.56
CA ASP A 2 -6.14 10.17 -21.14
C ASP A 2 -5.09 10.55 -20.08
N ILE A 3 -4.06 11.27 -20.50
CA ILE A 3 -2.95 11.69 -19.63
C ILE A 3 -3.42 12.70 -18.57
N PHE A 4 -4.34 13.59 -18.92
CA PHE A 4 -4.84 14.63 -18.01
C PHE A 4 -5.64 14.03 -16.86
N GLN A 5 -6.59 13.14 -17.18
CA GLN A 5 -7.32 12.34 -16.21
C GLN A 5 -6.36 11.55 -15.33
N SER A 6 -5.30 10.98 -15.92
CA SER A 6 -4.33 10.19 -15.18
C SER A 6 -3.50 10.99 -14.19
N ILE A 7 -3.12 12.23 -14.55
CA ILE A 7 -2.43 13.14 -13.64
C ILE A 7 -3.34 13.49 -12.46
N ILE A 8 -4.63 13.79 -12.72
CA ILE A 8 -5.59 14.13 -11.66
C ILE A 8 -5.77 12.96 -10.69
N LEU A 9 -6.08 11.76 -11.21
CA LEU A 9 -6.27 10.58 -10.37
C LEU A 9 -4.98 10.18 -9.64
N GLY A 10 -3.81 10.39 -10.25
CA GLY A 10 -2.52 10.20 -9.61
C GLY A 10 -2.28 11.15 -8.42
N ILE A 11 -2.63 12.43 -8.57
CA ILE A 11 -2.55 13.41 -7.47
C ILE A 11 -3.53 13.03 -6.36
N VAL A 12 -4.76 12.66 -6.72
CA VAL A 12 -5.80 12.27 -5.76
C VAL A 12 -5.37 11.04 -4.99
N GLN A 13 -4.88 9.99 -5.66
CA GLN A 13 -4.31 8.81 -5.01
C GLN A 13 -3.16 9.21 -4.09
N GLY A 14 -2.21 10.00 -4.61
CA GLY A 14 -1.03 10.41 -3.87
C GLY A 14 -1.37 11.17 -2.59
N ILE A 15 -2.46 11.95 -2.57
CA ILE A 15 -2.94 12.60 -1.35
C ILE A 15 -3.72 11.58 -0.51
N ALA A 16 -4.79 11.00 -1.05
CA ALA A 16 -5.75 10.21 -0.30
C ALA A 16 -5.17 8.90 0.28
N GLU A 17 -4.05 8.38 -0.24
CA GLU A 17 -3.39 7.20 0.35
C GLU A 17 -2.70 7.53 1.68
N PHE A 18 -2.17 8.74 1.86
CA PHE A 18 -1.46 9.12 3.08
C PHE A 18 -2.38 9.77 4.14
N PHE A 19 -3.57 10.19 3.73
CA PHE A 19 -4.60 10.68 4.64
C PHE A 19 -5.64 9.57 4.89
N PRO A 20 -6.18 9.43 6.11
CA PRO A 20 -7.18 8.40 6.42
C PRO A 20 -8.58 8.79 5.89
N ILE A 21 -8.69 9.01 4.57
CA ILE A 21 -9.91 9.52 3.90
C ILE A 21 -10.45 8.57 2.80
N SER A 22 -9.92 7.35 2.71
CA SER A 22 -10.27 6.35 1.68
C SER A 22 -9.92 6.77 0.25
N SER A 23 -8.76 6.31 -0.24
CA SER A 23 -8.31 6.53 -1.61
C SER A 23 -9.23 5.87 -2.65
N THR A 24 -9.71 4.65 -2.37
CA THR A 24 -10.62 3.91 -3.26
C THR A 24 -11.94 4.64 -3.51
N ALA A 25 -12.53 5.26 -2.48
CA ALA A 25 -13.76 6.05 -2.63
C ALA A 25 -13.55 7.26 -3.56
N HIS A 26 -12.44 7.98 -3.39
CA HIS A 26 -12.13 9.15 -4.24
C HIS A 26 -11.83 8.75 -5.69
N LEU A 27 -11.12 7.63 -5.91
CA LEU A 27 -10.85 7.10 -7.25
C LEU A 27 -12.10 6.59 -7.97
N ALA A 28 -13.16 6.21 -7.25
CA ALA A 28 -14.46 5.87 -7.84
C ALA A 28 -15.33 7.13 -8.06
N LEU A 29 -15.33 8.05 -7.09
CA LEU A 29 -16.19 9.24 -7.11
C LEU A 29 -15.80 10.23 -8.21
N ILE A 30 -14.50 10.48 -8.43
CA ILE A 30 -14.06 11.48 -9.42
C ILE A 30 -14.45 11.06 -10.84
N PRO A 31 -14.14 9.85 -11.34
CA PRO A 31 -14.60 9.41 -12.65
C PRO A 31 -16.13 9.47 -12.77
N TRP A 32 -16.86 9.13 -11.72
CA TRP A 32 -18.33 9.20 -11.72
C TRP A 32 -18.85 10.65 -11.88
N ILE A 33 -18.35 11.60 -11.09
CA ILE A 33 -18.76 13.02 -11.17
C ILE A 33 -18.48 13.61 -12.55
N PHE A 34 -17.32 13.31 -13.14
CA PHE A 34 -16.90 13.86 -14.43
C PHE A 34 -17.31 13.00 -15.63
N SER A 35 -18.11 11.94 -15.42
CA SER A 35 -18.52 10.98 -16.46
C SER A 35 -17.33 10.40 -17.25
N TRP A 36 -16.19 10.20 -16.58
CA TRP A 36 -15.04 9.53 -17.17
C TRP A 36 -15.26 8.02 -17.21
N LYS A 37 -14.65 7.37 -18.21
CA LYS A 37 -14.63 5.91 -18.29
C LYS A 37 -13.99 5.33 -17.01
N ASP A 38 -14.52 4.23 -16.51
CA ASP A 38 -13.90 3.52 -15.40
C ASP A 38 -12.45 3.14 -15.75
N PRO A 39 -11.45 3.58 -14.95
CA PRO A 39 -10.06 3.22 -15.17
C PRO A 39 -9.78 1.72 -15.01
N GLY A 40 -10.62 1.00 -14.26
CA GLY A 40 -10.52 -0.43 -14.00
C GLY A 40 -9.51 -0.80 -12.92
N LEU A 41 -9.58 -2.07 -12.48
CA LEU A 41 -8.78 -2.58 -11.36
C LEU A 41 -7.27 -2.45 -11.59
N SER A 42 -6.77 -2.82 -12.78
CA SER A 42 -5.34 -2.78 -13.08
C SER A 42 -4.76 -1.36 -12.97
N TYR A 43 -5.57 -0.34 -13.27
CA TYR A 43 -5.17 1.05 -13.13
C TYR A 43 -5.08 1.48 -11.66
N ASN A 44 -6.08 1.11 -10.85
CA ASN A 44 -6.06 1.38 -9.41
C ASN A 44 -4.85 0.70 -8.75
N VAL A 45 -4.54 -0.54 -9.14
CA VAL A 45 -3.34 -1.24 -8.70
C VAL A 45 -2.08 -0.46 -9.08
N ALA A 46 -1.95 0.01 -10.32
CA ALA A 46 -0.81 0.82 -10.75
C ALA A 46 -0.65 2.12 -9.94
N LEU A 47 -1.76 2.77 -9.57
CA LEU A 47 -1.76 3.95 -8.71
C LEU A 47 -1.27 3.64 -7.28
N HIS A 48 -1.73 2.54 -6.67
CA HIS A 48 -1.20 2.08 -5.38
C HIS A 48 0.28 1.70 -5.45
N PHE A 49 0.75 1.13 -6.57
CA PHE A 49 2.18 0.90 -6.78
C PHE A 49 2.98 2.21 -6.79
N GLY A 50 2.42 3.28 -7.36
CA GLY A 50 3.02 4.62 -7.34
C GLY A 50 3.19 5.17 -5.92
N SER A 51 2.15 5.10 -5.09
CA SER A 51 2.23 5.54 -3.68
C SER A 51 3.18 4.67 -2.85
N LEU A 52 3.18 3.35 -3.07
CA LEU A 52 4.14 2.44 -2.46
C LEU A 52 5.59 2.84 -2.81
N PHE A 53 5.85 3.13 -4.08
CA PHE A 53 7.19 3.52 -4.53
C PHE A 53 7.62 4.86 -3.89
N ALA A 54 6.69 5.79 -3.71
CA ALA A 54 6.94 7.04 -2.99
C ALA A 54 7.39 6.79 -1.54
N ILE A 55 6.73 5.88 -0.80
CA ILE A 55 7.14 5.50 0.57
C ILE A 55 8.54 4.87 0.59
N ILE A 56 8.82 3.95 -0.34
CA ILE A 56 10.13 3.28 -0.42
C ILE A 56 11.25 4.30 -0.66
N ILE A 57 11.05 5.24 -1.59
CA ILE A 57 12.04 6.28 -1.88
C ILE A 57 12.19 7.26 -0.72
N TYR A 58 11.08 7.78 -0.19
CA TYR A 58 11.09 8.78 0.86
C TYR A 58 11.78 8.25 2.13
N PHE A 59 11.43 7.03 2.54
CA PHE A 59 12.00 6.37 3.72
C PHE A 59 13.21 5.49 3.40
N ARG A 60 13.88 5.65 2.25
CA ARG A 60 14.99 4.78 1.82
C ARG A 60 16.09 4.58 2.87
N LYS A 61 16.42 5.63 3.63
CA LYS A 61 17.43 5.56 4.70
C LYS A 61 16.92 4.76 5.89
N THR A 62 15.65 4.94 6.26
CA THR A 62 15.00 4.17 7.31
C THR A 62 14.89 2.70 6.93
N TRP A 63 14.53 2.40 5.68
CA TRP A 63 14.52 1.02 5.17
C TRP A 63 15.89 0.38 5.24
N GLN A 64 16.96 1.10 4.87
CA GLN A 64 18.33 0.60 5.01
C GLN A 64 18.65 0.25 6.46
N LEU A 65 18.32 1.12 7.43
CA LEU A 65 18.52 0.85 8.86
C LEU A 65 17.70 -0.34 9.37
N ILE A 66 16.43 -0.43 8.96
CA ILE A 66 15.55 -1.56 9.30
C ILE A 66 16.18 -2.86 8.80
N ILE A 67 16.57 -2.92 7.52
CA ILE A 67 17.12 -4.14 6.92
C ILE A 67 18.46 -4.51 7.57
N THR A 68 19.37 -3.57 7.75
CA THR A 68 20.71 -3.86 8.32
C THR A 68 20.63 -4.31 9.77
N GLU A 69 19.89 -3.59 10.62
CA GLU A 69 19.70 -3.99 12.02
C GLU A 69 18.88 -5.28 12.15
N PHE A 70 17.92 -5.51 11.26
CA PHE A 70 17.15 -6.75 11.25
C PHE A 70 18.04 -7.96 10.94
N LEU A 71 18.84 -7.88 9.88
CA LEU A 71 19.81 -8.93 9.54
C LEU A 71 20.83 -9.12 10.67
N GLN A 72 21.34 -8.04 11.25
CA GLN A 72 22.24 -8.10 12.39
C GLN A 72 21.60 -8.83 13.59
N GLY A 73 20.33 -8.55 13.87
CA GLY A 73 19.58 -9.20 14.94
C GLY A 73 19.39 -10.70 14.72
N ILE A 74 19.15 -11.11 13.48
CA ILE A 74 19.10 -12.53 13.09
C ILE A 74 20.46 -13.20 13.31
N PHE A 75 21.55 -12.63 12.79
CA PHE A 75 22.89 -13.22 12.91
C PHE A 75 23.39 -13.29 14.35
N LYS A 76 23.06 -12.29 15.18
CA LYS A 76 23.43 -12.26 16.60
C LYS A 76 22.44 -13.01 17.50
N LEU A 77 21.35 -13.56 16.93
CA LEU A 77 20.23 -14.18 17.66
C LEU A 77 19.71 -13.29 18.79
N SER A 78 19.78 -11.97 18.61
CA SER A 78 19.44 -10.98 19.63
C SER A 78 19.14 -9.64 18.99
N PHE A 79 17.96 -9.11 19.31
CA PHE A 79 17.53 -7.77 18.90
C PHE A 79 17.71 -6.74 20.03
N THR A 80 18.43 -7.11 21.09
CA THR A 80 18.72 -6.21 22.21
C THR A 80 19.55 -5.03 21.71
N ASN A 81 19.08 -3.81 21.98
CA ASN A 81 19.65 -2.54 21.48
C ASN A 81 19.57 -2.30 19.96
N LEU A 82 18.80 -3.11 19.20
CA LEU A 82 18.54 -2.90 17.78
C LEU A 82 17.13 -2.34 17.58
N HIS A 83 17.00 -1.01 17.61
CA HIS A 83 15.69 -0.35 17.54
C HIS A 83 14.99 -0.58 16.20
N TYR A 84 15.68 -0.34 15.08
CA TYR A 84 15.14 -0.55 13.74
C TYR A 84 15.02 -2.04 13.40
N GLY A 85 15.90 -2.89 13.95
CA GLY A 85 15.76 -4.34 13.82
C GLY A 85 14.46 -4.87 14.45
N ARG A 86 14.10 -4.37 15.64
CA ARG A 86 12.80 -4.67 16.27
C ARG A 86 11.62 -4.10 15.49
N LEU A 87 11.76 -2.89 14.94
CA LEU A 87 10.75 -2.33 14.05
C LEU A 87 10.50 -3.24 12.84
N GLY A 88 11.54 -3.80 12.23
CA GLY A 88 11.43 -4.79 11.17
C GLY A 88 10.63 -6.04 11.59
N LEU A 89 10.90 -6.58 12.78
CA LEU A 89 10.10 -7.68 13.35
C LEU A 89 8.63 -7.30 13.52
N TYR A 90 8.35 -6.11 14.06
CA TYR A 90 6.98 -5.65 14.24
C TYR A 90 6.23 -5.47 12.93
N ILE A 91 6.89 -4.98 11.88
CA ILE A 91 6.31 -4.89 10.54
C ILE A 91 5.91 -6.29 10.04
N ILE A 92 6.80 -7.28 10.16
CA ILE A 92 6.50 -8.66 9.74
C ILE A 92 5.32 -9.22 10.53
N ILE A 93 5.37 -9.13 11.86
CA ILE A 93 4.32 -9.64 12.75
C ILE A 93 2.97 -8.96 12.45
N ALA A 94 2.95 -7.65 12.24
CA ALA A 94 1.74 -6.91 11.91
C ALA A 94 1.18 -7.25 10.53
N THR A 95 2.03 -7.67 9.58
CA THR A 95 1.61 -8.03 8.22
C THR A 95 0.99 -9.43 8.15
N ILE A 96 1.38 -10.35 9.04
CA ILE A 96 0.90 -11.74 9.04
C ILE A 96 -0.64 -11.83 9.13
N PRO A 97 -1.33 -11.16 10.08
CA PRO A 97 -2.79 -11.18 10.13
C PRO A 97 -3.43 -10.70 8.83
N ALA A 98 -2.91 -9.63 8.23
CA ALA A 98 -3.44 -9.08 6.98
C ALA A 98 -3.31 -10.06 5.82
N VAL A 99 -2.16 -10.75 5.70
CA VAL A 99 -1.94 -11.78 4.67
C VAL A 99 -2.86 -12.99 4.90
N ILE A 100 -2.97 -13.47 6.14
CA ILE A 100 -3.86 -14.59 6.48
C ILE A 100 -5.31 -14.22 6.15
N SER A 101 -5.77 -13.04 6.57
CA SER A 101 -7.11 -12.55 6.22
C SER A 101 -7.30 -12.43 4.71
N GLY A 102 -6.30 -11.90 3.99
CA GLY A 102 -6.34 -11.82 2.53
C GLY A 102 -6.55 -13.20 1.88
N LEU A 103 -5.77 -14.20 2.27
CA LEU A 103 -5.86 -15.57 1.72
C LEU A 103 -7.17 -16.29 2.10
N LEU A 104 -7.66 -16.09 3.32
CA LEU A 104 -8.90 -16.73 3.79
C LEU A 104 -10.16 -16.12 3.17
N PHE A 105 -10.16 -14.80 2.97
CA PHE A 105 -11.35 -14.07 2.51
C PHE A 105 -11.29 -13.66 1.04
N GLU A 106 -10.25 -14.03 0.28
CA GLU A 106 -10.11 -13.70 -1.14
C GLU A 106 -11.36 -14.10 -1.94
N GLN A 107 -11.87 -15.33 -1.75
CA GLN A 107 -13.04 -15.83 -2.47
C GLN A 107 -14.33 -15.10 -2.10
N TYR A 108 -14.48 -14.70 -0.83
CA TYR A 108 -15.63 -13.92 -0.35
C TYR A 108 -15.58 -12.47 -0.90
N ALA A 109 -14.40 -11.86 -0.87
CA ALA A 109 -14.17 -10.52 -1.38
C ALA A 109 -14.32 -10.44 -2.91
N ALA A 110 -13.86 -11.47 -3.64
CA ALA A 110 -14.00 -11.54 -5.09
C ALA A 110 -15.45 -11.75 -5.54
N GLY A 111 -16.26 -12.47 -4.77
CA GLY A 111 -17.65 -12.76 -5.10
C GLY A 111 -18.64 -11.63 -4.79
N ILE A 112 -18.64 -11.11 -3.56
CA ILE A 112 -19.72 -10.23 -3.06
C ILE A 112 -19.47 -8.74 -3.33
N LEU A 113 -18.21 -8.32 -3.54
CA LEU A 113 -17.86 -6.92 -3.73
C LEU A 113 -17.62 -6.53 -5.20
N ARG A 114 -17.45 -7.51 -6.09
CA ARG A 114 -17.04 -7.26 -7.50
C ARG A 114 -18.20 -7.35 -8.49
N ASP A 115 -19.20 -8.19 -8.21
CA ASP A 115 -20.48 -8.26 -8.92
C ASP A 115 -21.60 -8.33 -7.87
N PRO A 116 -22.14 -7.19 -7.40
CA PRO A 116 -23.33 -7.18 -6.56
C PRO A 116 -24.59 -7.63 -7.31
#